data_AF-A0A3C0N6E8-F1
#
_entry.id   AF-A0A3C0N6E8-F1
#
_cell.length_a   1.000
_cell.length_b   1.000
_cell.length_c   1.000
_cell.angle_alpha   90.00
_cell.angle_beta   90.00
_cell.angle_gamma   90.00
#
_symmetry.space_group_name_H-M   'P 1'
#
loop_
_entity.id
_entity.type
_entity.pdbx_description
1 polymer ?
#
loop_
_entity_poly.entity_id
_entity_poly.type
_entity_poly.pdbx_seq_one_letter_code
_entity_poly.pdbx_strand_id
1 'polypeptide(L)'
;MQITLDLPDELIPQLSLLEDKLPQILELGLRELNASSQIGFAGVAEVLEFLATLPTPEEIIALRPSEALQVQISNLLEKNRTQGLTPAEEQIWEQYQYLEHLIRMAKAKAHLKLKQLREG
;
A
#
# COMPACT_ATOMS: atom_id res chain seq x y z
N MET A 1 -18.32 -3.58 -17.65
CA MET A 1 -18.56 -2.15 -17.90
C MET A 1 -17.45 -1.63 -18.79
N GLN A 2 -17.72 -0.68 -19.68
CA GLN A 2 -16.71 -0.09 -20.56
C GLN A 2 -16.56 1.40 -20.18
N ILE A 3 -15.36 1.79 -19.81
CA ILE A 3 -14.99 3.17 -19.47
C ILE A 3 -14.05 3.65 -20.57
N THR A 4 -14.32 4.83 -21.13
CA THR A 4 -13.45 5.49 -22.12
C THR A 4 -12.80 6.67 -21.42
N LEU A 5 -11.47 6.73 -21.48
CA LEU A 5 -10.67 7.77 -20.84
C LEU A 5 -9.96 8.58 -21.91
N ASP A 6 -10.03 9.89 -21.80
CA ASP A 6 -9.22 10.81 -22.61
C ASP A 6 -7.87 10.99 -21.89
N LEU A 7 -6.79 10.51 -22.51
CA LEU A 7 -5.46 10.43 -21.88
C LEU A 7 -4.45 11.20 -22.75
N PRO A 8 -3.45 11.87 -22.12
CA PRO A 8 -2.34 12.44 -22.88
C PRO A 8 -1.61 11.38 -23.72
N ASP A 9 -1.28 11.72 -24.97
CA ASP A 9 -0.58 10.82 -25.92
C ASP A 9 0.72 10.23 -25.34
N GLU A 10 1.37 10.97 -24.44
CA GLU A 10 2.60 10.60 -23.74
C GLU A 10 2.45 9.36 -22.84
N LEU A 11 1.24 9.09 -22.36
CA LEU A 11 0.95 7.96 -21.47
C LEU A 11 0.62 6.68 -22.26
N ILE A 12 0.16 6.79 -23.50
CA ILE A 12 -0.23 5.65 -24.34
C ILE A 12 0.87 4.59 -24.43
N PRO A 13 2.13 4.89 -24.79
CA PRO A 13 3.16 3.87 -24.91
C PRO A 13 3.46 3.16 -23.57
N GLN A 14 3.33 3.85 -22.44
CA GLN A 14 3.56 3.28 -21.11
C GLN A 14 2.41 2.35 -20.69
N LEU A 15 1.18 2.74 -21.01
CA LEU A 15 -0.02 1.98 -20.69
C LEU A 15 -0.17 0.75 -21.58
N SER A 16 0.22 0.83 -22.86
CA SER A 16 0.26 -0.33 -23.76
C SER A 16 1.23 -1.42 -23.29
N LEU A 17 2.34 -1.05 -22.65
CA LEU A 17 3.30 -2.02 -22.07
C LEU A 17 2.76 -2.74 -20.83
N LEU A 18 1.70 -2.19 -20.23
CA LEU A 18 1.13 -2.64 -18.98
C LEU A 18 -0.34 -3.04 -19.15
N GLU A 19 -0.79 -3.31 -20.38
CA GLU A 19 -2.19 -3.52 -20.73
C GLU A 19 -2.86 -4.57 -19.84
N ASP A 20 -2.20 -5.72 -19.65
CA ASP A 20 -2.66 -6.81 -18.79
C ASP A 20 -2.72 -6.45 -17.29
N LYS A 21 -1.99 -5.41 -16.88
CA LYS A 21 -1.90 -4.91 -15.51
C LYS A 21 -2.68 -3.62 -15.30
N LEU A 22 -3.25 -3.02 -16.35
CA LEU A 22 -4.00 -1.76 -16.26
C LEU A 22 -5.11 -1.82 -15.20
N PRO A 23 -5.94 -2.88 -15.10
CA PRO A 23 -6.95 -2.95 -14.05
C PRO A 23 -6.35 -2.85 -12.64
N GLN A 24 -5.21 -3.51 -12.42
CA GLN A 24 -4.51 -3.50 -11.12
C GLN A 24 -3.88 -2.14 -10.86
N ILE A 25 -3.31 -1.49 -11.88
CA ILE A 25 -2.73 -0.14 -11.78
C ILE A 25 -3.81 0.87 -11.41
N LEU A 26 -4.97 0.79 -12.07
CA LEU A 26 -6.11 1.66 -11.78
C LEU A 26 -6.65 1.42 -10.36
N GLU A 27 -6.80 0.16 -9.94
CA GLU A 27 -7.20 -0.17 -8.57
C GLU A 27 -6.21 0.40 -7.54
N LEU A 28 -4.91 0.26 -7.79
CA LEU A 28 -3.86 0.81 -6.92
C LEU A 28 -3.89 2.34 -6.89
N GLY A 29 -4.06 3.00 -8.04
CA GLY A 29 -4.12 4.46 -8.12
C GLY A 29 -5.36 5.04 -7.45
N LEU A 30 -6.52 4.41 -7.62
CA LEU A 30 -7.76 4.82 -6.93
C LEU A 30 -7.60 4.68 -5.42
N ARG A 31 -7.01 3.58 -4.95
CA ARG A 31 -6.70 3.36 -3.54
C ARG A 31 -5.77 4.44 -2.99
N GLU A 32 -4.73 4.80 -3.74
CA GLU A 32 -3.80 5.86 -3.36
C GLU A 32 -4.49 7.22 -3.24
N LEU A 33 -5.33 7.61 -4.21
CA LEU A 33 -6.06 8.88 -4.19
C LEU A 33 -7.04 8.96 -3.01
N ASN A 34 -7.76 7.87 -2.73
CA ASN A 34 -8.67 7.81 -1.59
C ASN A 34 -7.92 7.86 -0.25
N ALA A 35 -6.78 7.17 -0.15
CA ALA A 35 -5.94 7.16 1.05
C ALA A 35 -5.24 8.51 1.32
N SER A 36 -4.81 9.20 0.26
CA SER A 36 -4.09 10.49 0.34
C SER A 36 -4.98 11.65 0.77
N SER A 37 -6.29 11.53 0.59
CA SER A 37 -7.26 12.58 0.88
C SER A 37 -7.49 12.85 2.38
N GLN A 38 -6.99 11.98 3.26
CA GLN A 38 -7.11 12.12 4.71
C GLN A 38 -5.75 12.03 5.41
N ILE A 39 -5.38 13.14 6.06
CA ILE A 39 -4.23 13.21 6.95
C ILE A 39 -4.58 12.49 8.26
N GLY A 40 -3.88 11.41 8.56
CA GLY A 40 -3.77 10.88 9.93
C GLY A 40 -4.61 9.65 10.25
N PHE A 41 -4.19 8.49 9.74
CA PHE A 41 -4.48 7.22 10.38
C PHE A 41 -3.22 6.70 11.09
N ALA A 42 -3.39 6.13 12.30
CA ALA A 42 -2.31 5.79 13.22
C ALA A 42 -1.19 4.95 12.57
N GLY A 43 -1.53 4.03 11.66
CA GLY A 43 -0.54 3.18 10.99
C GLY A 43 0.48 3.93 10.13
N VAL A 44 0.10 5.06 9.51
CA VAL A 44 1.05 5.86 8.70
C VAL A 44 2.02 6.61 9.62
N ALA A 45 1.55 7.14 10.74
CA ALA A 45 2.40 7.83 11.71
C ALA A 45 3.46 6.87 12.28
N GLU A 46 3.08 5.67 12.69
CA GLU A 46 4.01 4.66 13.22
C GLU A 46 5.09 4.27 12.19
N VAL A 47 4.72 4.11 10.92
CA VAL A 47 5.69 3.79 9.85
C VAL A 47 6.62 4.96 9.58
N LEU A 48 6.12 6.20 9.58
CA LEU A 48 6.96 7.39 9.39
C LEU A 48 7.94 7.57 10.55
N GLU A 49 7.51 7.36 11.79
CA GLU A 49 8.37 7.35 12.97
C GLU A 49 9.44 6.26 12.87
N PHE A 50 9.06 5.04 12.45
CA PHE A 50 10.01 3.96 12.21
C PHE A 50 11.02 4.31 11.10
N LEU A 51 10.58 4.91 9.99
CA LEU A 51 11.49 5.30 8.90
C LEU A 51 12.44 6.43 9.32
N ALA A 52 11.99 7.33 10.21
CA ALA A 52 12.81 8.42 10.74
C ALA A 52 14.00 7.93 11.59
N THR A 53 13.98 6.68 12.09
CA THR A 53 15.13 6.08 12.78
C THR A 53 16.25 5.62 11.84
N LEU A 54 16.05 5.74 10.52
CA LEU A 54 16.95 5.23 9.47
C LEU A 54 17.23 3.71 9.63
N PRO A 55 16.19 2.87 9.59
CA PRO A 55 16.30 1.46 9.90
C PRO A 55 17.19 0.72 8.90
N THR A 56 17.87 -0.32 9.39
CA THR A 56 18.64 -1.27 8.59
C THR A 56 17.72 -2.08 7.66
N PRO A 57 18.24 -2.65 6.56
CA PRO A 57 17.46 -3.55 5.72
C PRO A 57 16.83 -4.71 6.50
N GLU A 58 17.52 -5.27 7.49
CA GLU A 58 17.01 -6.31 8.38
C GLU A 58 15.81 -5.82 9.20
N GLU A 59 15.89 -4.63 9.78
CA GLU A 59 14.78 -4.01 10.54
C GLU A 59 13.58 -3.73 9.62
N ILE A 60 13.81 -3.25 8.40
CA ILE A 60 12.74 -3.05 7.40
C ILE A 60 12.05 -4.38 7.08
N ILE A 61 12.79 -5.47 6.91
CA ILE A 61 12.22 -6.82 6.68
C ILE A 61 11.40 -7.28 7.88
N ALA A 62 11.90 -6.99 9.10
CA ALA A 62 11.26 -7.34 10.35
C ALA A 62 10.03 -6.48 10.69
N LEU A 63 9.84 -5.32 10.05
CA LEU A 63 8.72 -4.41 10.28
C LEU A 63 7.37 -5.14 10.27
N ARG A 64 6.56 -4.92 11.30
CA ARG A 64 5.18 -5.45 11.40
C ARG A 64 4.26 -4.36 11.93
N PRO A 65 2.95 -4.42 11.61
CA PRO A 65 1.95 -3.55 12.23
C PRO A 65 1.98 -3.67 13.76
N SER A 66 1.75 -2.57 14.48
CA SER A 66 1.56 -2.60 15.94
C SER A 66 0.39 -3.49 16.35
N GLU A 67 0.36 -3.95 17.59
CA GLU A 67 -0.75 -4.78 18.10
C GLU A 67 -2.10 -4.07 17.96
N ALA A 68 -2.14 -2.77 18.25
CA ALA A 68 -3.33 -1.94 18.09
C ALA A 68 -3.83 -1.96 16.63
N LEU A 69 -2.91 -1.79 15.68
CA LEU A 69 -3.22 -1.83 14.26
C LEU A 69 -3.67 -3.24 13.82
N GLN A 70 -3.03 -4.30 14.31
CA GLN A 70 -3.44 -5.69 14.03
C GLN A 70 -4.87 -6.00 14.49
N VAL A 71 -5.27 -5.50 15.66
CA VAL A 71 -6.63 -5.63 16.18
C VAL A 71 -7.62 -4.88 15.29
N GLN A 72 -7.31 -3.65 14.90
CA GLN A 72 -8.17 -2.86 14.00
C GLN A 72 -8.37 -3.55 12.65
N ILE A 73 -7.28 -4.05 12.03
CA ILE A 73 -7.33 -4.81 10.77
C ILE A 73 -8.20 -6.05 10.92
N SER A 74 -8.03 -6.80 12.01
CA SER A 74 -8.79 -8.02 12.27
C SER A 74 -10.28 -7.73 12.41
N ASN A 75 -10.64 -6.66 13.12
CA ASN A 75 -12.02 -6.23 13.28
C ASN A 75 -12.65 -5.80 11.94
N LEU A 76 -11.92 -5.04 11.12
CA LEU A 76 -12.38 -4.65 9.78
C LEU A 76 -12.59 -5.87 8.88
N LEU A 77 -11.67 -6.83 8.89
CA LEU A 77 -11.80 -8.07 8.12
C LEU A 77 -13.01 -8.89 8.55
N GLU A 78 -13.22 -9.04 9.85
CA GLU A 78 -14.35 -9.81 10.38
C GLU A 78 -15.69 -9.12 10.05
N LYS A 79 -15.76 -7.80 10.18
CA LYS A 79 -16.94 -7.03 9.83
C LYS A 79 -17.24 -7.08 8.33
N ASN A 80 -16.21 -6.95 7.49
CA ASN A 80 -16.35 -7.05 6.03
C ASN A 80 -16.99 -8.39 5.63
N ARG A 81 -16.57 -9.50 6.27
CA ARG A 81 -17.11 -10.84 6.00
C ARG A 81 -18.56 -11.05 6.44
N THR A 82 -18.99 -10.39 7.52
CA THR A 82 -20.27 -10.68 8.17
C THR A 82 -21.37 -9.68 7.81
N GLN A 83 -21.02 -8.39 7.70
CA GLN A 83 -21.99 -7.29 7.58
C GLN A 83 -21.65 -6.34 6.43
N GLY A 84 -20.44 -6.40 5.89
CA GLY A 84 -19.89 -5.38 5.01
C GLY A 84 -19.31 -4.20 5.81
N LEU A 85 -18.51 -3.39 5.12
CA LEU A 85 -17.92 -2.19 5.71
C LEU A 85 -18.81 -0.97 5.43
N THR A 86 -18.86 -0.05 6.38
CA THR A 86 -19.42 1.28 6.13
C THR A 86 -18.47 2.08 5.23
N PRO A 87 -18.93 3.13 4.52
CA PRO A 87 -18.05 3.94 3.68
C PRO A 87 -16.81 4.49 4.40
N ALA A 88 -16.94 4.85 5.68
CA ALA A 88 -15.80 5.30 6.49
C ALA A 88 -14.81 4.17 6.79
N GLU A 89 -15.30 2.94 7.00
CA GLU A 89 -14.45 1.78 7.24
C GLU A 89 -13.82 1.26 5.94
N GLU A 90 -14.51 1.34 4.81
CA GLU A 90 -13.93 1.08 3.48
C GLU A 90 -12.76 2.02 3.23
N GLN A 91 -12.90 3.30 3.57
CA GLN A 91 -11.82 4.27 3.44
C GLN A 91 -10.60 3.92 4.33
N ILE A 92 -10.83 3.52 5.58
CA ILE A 92 -9.74 3.05 6.46
C ILE A 92 -9.09 1.79 5.88
N TRP A 93 -9.89 0.89 5.32
CA TRP A 93 -9.42 -0.34 4.71
C TRP A 93 -8.52 -0.06 3.50
N GLU A 94 -8.91 0.86 2.62
CA GLU A 94 -8.11 1.30 1.47
C GLU A 94 -6.77 1.91 1.89
N GLN A 95 -6.75 2.73 2.96
CA GLN A 95 -5.53 3.28 3.54
C GLN A 95 -4.58 2.18 4.03
N TYR A 96 -5.10 1.19 4.75
CA TYR A 96 -4.30 0.05 5.20
C TYR A 96 -3.73 -0.74 4.02
N GLN A 97 -4.54 -1.01 3.00
CA GLN A 97 -4.11 -1.74 1.82
C GLN A 97 -3.02 -1.00 1.04
N TYR A 98 -3.06 0.34 0.99
CA TYR A 98 -2.01 1.14 0.37
C TYR A 98 -0.71 1.07 1.19
N LEU A 99 -0.81 1.22 2.51
CA LEU A 99 0.35 1.11 3.39
C LEU A 99 1.01 -0.28 3.34
N GLU A 100 0.22 -1.36 3.30
CA GLU A 100 0.73 -2.73 3.13
C GLU A 100 1.53 -2.88 1.84
N HIS A 101 1.03 -2.32 0.73
CA HIS A 101 1.72 -2.35 -0.55
C HIS A 101 3.08 -1.68 -0.47
N LEU A 102 3.15 -0.47 0.12
CA LEU A 102 4.40 0.26 0.31
C LEU A 102 5.39 -0.52 1.18
N ILE A 103 4.93 -1.09 2.30
CA ILE A 103 5.77 -1.92 3.18
C ILE A 103 6.30 -3.14 2.41
N ARG A 104 5.46 -3.81 1.62
CA ARG A 104 5.88 -4.97 0.82
C ARG A 104 6.98 -4.59 -0.18
N MET A 105 6.86 -3.45 -0.85
CA MET A 105 7.89 -2.93 -1.75
C MET A 105 9.19 -2.58 -1.00
N ALA A 106 9.08 -1.94 0.17
CA ALA A 106 10.23 -1.61 1.00
C ALA A 106 11.00 -2.88 1.42
N LYS A 107 10.28 -3.93 1.85
CA LYS A 107 10.87 -5.23 2.17
C LYS A 107 11.56 -5.89 0.99
N ALA A 108 10.95 -5.85 -0.20
CA ALA A 108 11.57 -6.38 -1.41
C ALA A 108 12.89 -5.67 -1.72
N LYS A 109 12.93 -4.32 -1.64
CA LYS A 109 14.15 -3.53 -1.83
C LYS A 109 15.20 -3.82 -0.75
N ALA A 110 14.78 -4.01 0.50
CA ALA A 110 15.68 -4.37 1.59
C ALA A 110 16.36 -5.73 1.36
N HIS A 111 15.60 -6.74 0.91
CA HIS A 111 16.18 -8.04 0.52
C HIS A 111 17.22 -7.91 -0.59
N LEU A 112 16.96 -7.10 -1.63
CA LEU A 112 17.92 -6.86 -2.71
C LEU A 112 19.20 -6.20 -2.19
N LYS A 113 19.07 -5.22 -1.29
CA LYS A 113 20.22 -4.54 -0.68
C LYS A 113 21.06 -5.48 0.17
N LEU A 114 20.44 -6.38 0.94
CA LEU A 114 21.17 -7.41 1.69
C LEU A 114 21.90 -8.40 0.79
N LYS A 115 21.32 -8.76 -0.35
CA LYS A 115 22.01 -9.61 -1.32
C LYS A 115 23.27 -8.91 -1.86
N GLN A 116 23.17 -7.65 -2.24
CA GLN A 116 24.31 -6.86 -2.72
C GLN A 116 25.43 -6.74 -1.67
N LEU A 117 25.09 -6.52 -0.41
CA LEU A 117 26.06 -6.42 0.70
C LEU A 117 26.78 -7.74 1.01
N ARG A 118 26.23 -8.89 0.59
CA ARG A 118 26.85 -10.21 0.78
C ARG A 118 27.74 -10.61 -0.39
N GLU A 119 27.59 -9.96 -1.54
CA GLU A 119 28.27 -10.28 -2.80
C GLU A 119 29.44 -9.31 -3.12
N GLY A 120 29.57 -8.21 -2.36
CA GLY A 120 30.68 -7.24 -2.46
C GLY A 120 31.60 -7.30 -1.25
#